data_AF-A0A549SHD6-F1
#
_entry.id   AF-A0A549SHD6-F1
#
_cell.length_a   1.000
_cell.length_b   1.000
_cell.length_c   1.000
_cell.angle_alpha   90.00
_cell.angle_beta   90.00
_cell.angle_gamma   90.00
#
_symmetry.space_group_name_H-M   'P 1'
#
loop_
_entity.id
_entity.type
_entity.pdbx_description
1 polymer ?
#
loop_
_entity_poly.entity_id
_entity_poly.type
_entity_poly.pdbx_seq_one_letter_code
_entity_poly.pdbx_strand_id
1 'polypeptide(L)'
;MGFNGKTRAATPDAAQLIRSTGFSMAPTIADRALIMVDRFSRDVVDGEIYVVSLGDEVRIKRVHKAISGKITLESDNDDKRLFPDEELSPADSMQLRVRGRAFWTEKEL
;
A
#
# COMPACT_ATOMS: atom_id res chain seq x y z
N MET A 1 -28.25 13.20 0.90
CA MET A 1 -26.79 13.07 0.79
C MET A 1 -26.45 11.59 0.76
N GLY A 2 -26.13 11.02 -0.41
CA GLY A 2 -25.61 9.66 -0.50
C GLY A 2 -24.10 9.67 -0.22
N PHE A 3 -23.65 8.88 0.74
CA PHE A 3 -22.23 8.58 0.89
C PHE A 3 -21.77 7.81 -0.35
N ASN A 4 -21.13 8.49 -1.30
CA ASN A 4 -20.55 7.88 -2.49
C ASN A 4 -19.15 7.32 -2.19
N GLY A 5 -19.03 6.59 -1.08
CA GLY A 5 -17.82 5.84 -0.73
C GLY A 5 -17.98 4.43 -1.24
N LYS A 6 -17.02 3.93 -2.03
CA LYS A 6 -16.92 2.48 -2.29
C LYS A 6 -16.65 1.80 -0.95
N THR A 7 -17.70 1.31 -0.27
CA THR A 7 -17.54 0.55 0.97
C THR A 7 -16.85 -0.75 0.62
N ARG A 8 -15.60 -0.92 1.09
CA ARG A 8 -14.87 -2.17 0.95
C ARG A 8 -14.78 -2.83 2.32
N ALA A 9 -15.44 -3.97 2.46
CA ALA A 9 -15.36 -4.79 3.65
C ALA A 9 -14.35 -5.91 3.41
N ALA A 10 -13.39 -6.07 4.32
CA ALA A 10 -12.66 -7.33 4.45
C ALA A 10 -13.51 -8.30 5.28
N THR A 11 -13.36 -9.61 5.04
CA THR A 11 -13.90 -10.59 5.98
C THR A 11 -13.11 -10.51 7.30
N PRO A 12 -13.71 -10.81 8.46
CA PRO A 12 -13.01 -10.74 9.75
C PRO A 12 -11.69 -11.51 9.78
N ASP A 13 -11.64 -12.68 9.16
CA ASP A 13 -10.43 -13.53 9.11
C ASP A 13 -9.30 -12.94 8.23
N ALA A 14 -9.68 -12.11 7.25
CA ALA A 14 -8.75 -11.46 6.34
C ALA A 14 -8.22 -10.14 6.89
N ALA A 15 -8.97 -9.47 7.78
CA ALA A 15 -8.64 -8.17 8.34
C ALA A 15 -7.49 -8.27 9.35
N GLN A 16 -6.48 -7.42 9.17
CA GLN A 16 -5.40 -7.23 10.13
C GLN A 16 -5.18 -5.74 10.38
N LEU A 17 -5.05 -5.38 11.65
CA LEU A 17 -4.63 -4.04 12.05
C LEU A 17 -3.11 -3.98 12.16
N ILE A 18 -2.50 -3.00 11.51
CA ILE A 18 -1.06 -2.71 11.62
C ILE A 18 -0.82 -1.25 12.01
N ARG A 19 0.34 -0.96 12.58
CA ARG A 19 0.80 0.41 12.85
C ARG A 19 1.89 0.79 11.85
N SER A 20 1.72 1.91 11.15
CA SER A 20 2.74 2.43 10.23
C SER A 20 3.95 2.98 10.99
N THR A 21 5.08 3.07 10.28
CA THR A 21 6.29 3.72 10.77
C THR A 21 6.93 4.50 9.63
N GLY A 22 7.34 5.73 9.92
CA GLY A 22 7.99 6.63 8.96
C GLY A 22 7.00 7.46 8.14
N PHE A 23 7.56 8.27 7.25
CA PHE A 23 6.83 9.34 6.56
C PHE A 23 6.62 9.08 5.06
N SER A 24 7.06 7.95 4.52
CA SER A 24 7.02 7.70 3.07
C SER A 24 5.61 7.76 2.47
N MET A 25 4.59 7.47 3.28
CA MET A 25 3.19 7.49 2.84
C MET A 25 2.42 8.72 3.33
N ALA A 26 3.07 9.67 4.00
CA ALA A 26 2.41 10.93 4.38
C ALA A 26 2.15 11.77 3.12
N PRO A 27 1.01 12.48 2.98
CA PRO A 27 -0.02 12.68 4.00
C PRO A 27 -1.10 11.58 4.05
N THR A 28 -1.13 10.64 3.10
CA THR A 28 -2.19 9.61 3.03
C THR A 28 -2.21 8.69 4.25
N ILE A 29 -1.02 8.37 4.77
CA ILE A 29 -0.80 7.59 5.99
C ILE A 29 0.25 8.33 6.82
N ALA A 30 -0.17 8.89 7.94
CA ALA A 30 0.73 9.52 8.90
C ALA A 30 1.68 8.50 9.55
N ASP A 31 2.81 8.98 10.07
CA ASP A 31 3.64 8.17 10.96
C ASP A 31 2.81 7.69 12.16
N ARG A 32 3.01 6.43 12.55
CA ARG A 32 2.28 5.75 13.64
C ARG A 32 0.77 5.59 13.45
N ALA A 33 0.20 5.89 12.29
CA ALA A 33 -1.21 5.63 12.00
C ALA A 33 -1.57 4.14 12.12
N LEU A 34 -2.79 3.86 12.58
CA LEU A 34 -3.37 2.52 12.51
C LEU A 34 -4.02 2.30 11.13
N ILE A 35 -3.72 1.16 10.51
CA ILE A 35 -4.17 0.81 9.17
C ILE A 35 -4.83 -0.55 9.19
N MET A 36 -5.99 -0.66 8.55
CA MET A 36 -6.64 -1.93 8.32
C MET A 36 -6.23 -2.50 6.97
N VAL A 37 -5.76 -3.76 6.98
CA VAL A 37 -5.22 -4.47 5.83
C VAL A 37 -6.03 -5.72 5.59
N ASP A 38 -6.46 -5.91 4.34
CA ASP A 38 -7.06 -7.16 3.87
C ASP A 38 -5.94 -8.07 3.35
N ARG A 39 -5.62 -9.12 4.12
CA ARG A 39 -4.55 -10.06 3.81
C ARG A 39 -4.88 -11.05 2.69
N PHE A 40 -6.12 -11.14 2.22
CA PHE A 40 -6.48 -12.03 1.11
C PHE A 40 -6.51 -11.29 -0.23
N SER A 41 -6.59 -9.96 -0.22
CA SER A 41 -6.35 -9.13 -1.41
C SER A 41 -4.87 -9.18 -1.84
N ARG A 42 -4.51 -10.13 -2.71
CA ARG A 42 -3.15 -10.32 -3.24
C ARG A 42 -2.96 -9.80 -4.67
N ASP A 43 -4.04 -9.73 -5.43
CA ASP A 43 -4.01 -9.19 -6.78
C ASP A 43 -3.86 -7.67 -6.73
N VAL A 44 -2.88 -7.17 -7.48
CA VAL A 44 -2.62 -5.73 -7.61
C VAL A 44 -3.65 -5.11 -8.54
N VAL A 45 -4.53 -4.32 -7.95
CA VAL A 45 -5.28 -3.24 -8.58
C VAL A 45 -4.39 -2.00 -8.61
N ASP A 46 -4.23 -1.42 -9.80
CA ASP A 46 -3.40 -0.24 -10.06
C ASP A 46 -3.81 0.95 -9.18
N GLY A 47 -2.82 1.63 -8.62
CA GLY A 47 -2.98 2.84 -7.82
C GLY A 47 -3.49 2.62 -6.40
N GLU A 48 -3.70 1.37 -5.96
CA GLU A 48 -4.11 1.07 -4.58
C GLU A 48 -2.89 0.93 -3.64
N ILE A 49 -3.13 1.03 -2.33
CA ILE A 49 -2.06 0.93 -1.31
C ILE A 49 -1.97 -0.49 -0.77
N TYR A 50 -0.75 -1.01 -0.71
CA TYR A 50 -0.48 -2.38 -0.26
C TYR A 50 0.62 -2.41 0.79
N VAL A 51 0.53 -3.42 1.65
CA VAL A 51 1.69 -3.92 2.38
C VAL A 51 2.41 -4.89 1.46
N VAL A 52 3.66 -4.60 1.14
CA VAL A 52 4.50 -5.39 0.25
C VAL A 52 5.80 -5.77 0.92
N SER A 53 6.48 -6.79 0.42
CA SER A 53 7.86 -7.08 0.78
C SER A 53 8.71 -7.48 -0.42
N LEU A 54 9.96 -7.01 -0.44
CA LEU A 54 11.04 -7.58 -1.25
C LEU A 54 12.06 -8.17 -0.28
N GLY A 55 12.31 -9.48 -0.38
CA GLY A 55 13.06 -10.19 0.66
C GLY A 55 12.39 -10.06 2.03
N ASP A 56 13.16 -9.63 3.03
CA ASP A 56 12.72 -9.49 4.43
C ASP A 56 12.20 -8.09 4.77
N GLU A 57 12.26 -7.15 3.83
CA GLU A 57 11.86 -5.76 4.08
C GLU A 57 10.37 -5.58 3.79
N VAL A 58 9.58 -5.26 4.82
CA VAL A 58 8.15 -4.96 4.71
C VAL A 58 7.96 -3.46 4.56
N ARG A 59 7.17 -3.05 3.57
CA ARG A 59 6.87 -1.65 3.25
C ARG A 59 5.39 -1.44 2.99
N ILE A 60 4.93 -0.21 3.19
CA ILE A 60 3.60 0.26 2.76
C ILE A 60 3.84 1.21 1.59
N LYS A 61 3.26 0.90 0.43
CA LYS A 61 3.48 1.64 -0.82
C LYS A 61 2.20 1.68 -1.63
N ARG A 62 2.01 2.73 -2.42
CA ARG A 62 1.04 2.74 -3.52
C ARG A 62 1.64 1.95 -4.67
N VAL A 63 0.91 0.97 -5.19
CA VAL A 63 1.45 0.07 -6.22
C VAL A 63 0.78 0.40 -7.55
N HIS A 64 1.61 0.80 -8.51
CA HIS A 64 1.19 0.98 -9.89
C HIS A 64 1.55 -0.23 -10.74
N LYS A 65 0.64 -0.66 -11.60
CA LYS A 65 0.83 -1.77 -12.52
C LYS A 65 0.46 -1.34 -13.94
N ALA A 66 1.48 -1.14 -14.76
CA ALA A 66 1.29 -0.83 -16.18
C ALA A 66 0.77 -2.05 -16.96
N ILE A 67 0.16 -1.79 -18.13
CA ILE A 67 -0.30 -2.86 -19.06
C ILE A 67 0.86 -3.77 -19.47
N SER A 68 2.08 -3.23 -19.55
CA SER A 68 3.31 -4.00 -19.84
C SER A 68 3.71 -4.98 -18.72
N GLY A 69 3.04 -4.91 -17.56
CA GLY A 69 3.40 -5.67 -16.36
C GLY A 69 4.46 -5.01 -15.48
N LYS A 70 4.99 -3.84 -15.87
CA LYS A 70 5.93 -3.06 -15.05
C LYS A 70 5.24 -2.61 -13.77
N ILE A 71 5.92 -2.80 -12.64
CA ILE A 71 5.47 -2.39 -11.31
C ILE A 71 6.29 -1.20 -10.83
N THR A 72 5.60 -0.19 -10.29
CA THR A 72 6.21 0.93 -9.59
C THR A 72 5.67 0.98 -8.17
N LEU A 73 6.56 1.06 -7.18
CA LEU A 73 6.22 1.29 -5.79
C LEU A 73 6.37 2.78 -5.49
N GLU A 74 5.24 3.47 -5.38
CA GLU A 74 5.19 4.89 -5.09
C GLU A 74 5.07 5.15 -3.58
N SER A 75 5.85 6.14 -3.14
CA SER A 75 5.69 6.78 -1.83
C SER A 75 4.72 7.96 -2.00
N ASP A 76 3.62 8.04 -1.25
CA ASP A 76 2.69 9.18 -1.35
C ASP A 76 3.28 10.52 -0.85
N ASN A 77 4.51 10.50 -0.30
CA ASN A 77 5.21 11.71 0.15
C ASN A 77 5.77 12.53 -1.02
N ASP A 78 5.47 13.83 -0.99
CA ASP A 78 5.88 14.80 -2.02
C ASP A 78 7.40 15.04 -2.06
N ASP A 79 8.14 14.80 -0.97
CA ASP A 79 9.61 14.86 -0.97
C ASP A 79 10.20 13.59 -1.62
N LYS A 80 10.09 13.53 -2.95
CA LYS A 80 10.64 12.42 -3.77
C LYS A 80 12.17 12.36 -3.76
N ARG A 81 12.85 13.38 -3.22
CA ARG A 81 14.30 13.30 -2.99
C ARG A 81 14.61 12.39 -1.80
N LEU A 82 13.77 12.38 -0.78
CA LEU A 82 13.89 11.48 0.37
C LEU A 82 13.14 10.16 0.18
N PHE A 83 12.02 10.18 -0.55
CA PHE A 83 11.15 9.02 -0.77
C PHE A 83 10.90 8.79 -2.27
N PRO A 84 11.95 8.49 -3.05
CA PRO A 84 11.81 8.27 -4.48
C PRO A 84 10.87 7.08 -4.77
N ASP A 85 10.24 7.13 -5.94
CA ASP A 85 9.47 6.00 -6.45
C ASP A 85 10.41 4.92 -6.95
N GLU A 86 10.05 3.67 -6.69
CA GLU A 86 10.89 2.51 -7.00
C GLU A 86 10.26 1.77 -8.19
N GLU A 87 10.83 1.95 -9.38
CA GLU A 87 10.48 1.12 -10.54
C GLU A 87 11.18 -0.23 -10.42
N LEU A 88 10.40 -1.30 -10.31
CA LEU A 88 10.97 -2.62 -10.13
C LEU A 88 11.51 -3.17 -11.44
N SER A 89 12.73 -3.74 -11.38
CA SER A 89 13.24 -4.56 -12.46
C SER A 89 12.36 -5.82 -12.65
N PRO A 90 12.48 -6.53 -13.78
CA PRO A 90 11.80 -7.81 -13.94
C PRO A 90 12.16 -8.82 -12.83
N ALA A 91 13.43 -8.83 -12.39
CA ALA A 91 13.89 -9.71 -11.32
C ALA A 91 13.26 -9.36 -9.96
N ASP A 92 13.22 -8.07 -9.63
CA ASP A 92 12.63 -7.59 -8.37
C ASP A 92 11.11 -7.79 -8.35
N SER A 93 10.45 -7.61 -9.50
CA SER A 93 9.02 -7.85 -9.66
C SER A 93 8.64 -9.30 -9.36
N MET A 94 9.50 -10.27 -9.69
CA MET A 94 9.30 -11.68 -9.33
C MET A 94 9.49 -11.96 -7.83
N GLN A 95 10.27 -11.13 -7.14
CA GLN A 95 10.54 -11.25 -5.71
C GLN A 95 9.53 -10.49 -4.85
N LEU A 96 8.83 -9.51 -5.43
CA LEU A 96 7.76 -8.77 -4.77
C LEU A 96 6.71 -9.75 -4.21
N ARG A 97 6.36 -9.56 -2.95
CA ARG A 97 5.25 -10.28 -2.29
C ARG A 97 4.24 -9.26 -1.79
N VAL A 98 3.03 -9.29 -2.34
CA VAL A 98 1.89 -8.55 -1.77
C VAL A 98 1.46 -9.29 -0.50
N ARG A 99 1.48 -8.60 0.64
CA ARG A 99 1.08 -9.13 1.96
C ARG A 99 -0.39 -8.85 2.29
N GLY A 100 -0.94 -7.81 1.68
CA GLY A 100 -2.35 -7.44 1.73
C GLY A 100 -2.58 -6.03 1.22
N ARG A 101 -3.83 -5.67 1.00
CA ARG A 101 -4.23 -4.34 0.53
C ARG A 101 -4.78 -3.51 1.68
N ALA A 102 -4.25 -2.31 1.88
CA ALA A 102 -4.81 -1.34 2.81
C ALA A 102 -6.18 -0.86 2.28
N PHE A 103 -7.17 -0.73 3.16
CA PHE A 103 -8.50 -0.26 2.76
C PHE A 103 -9.12 0.76 3.71
N TRP A 104 -8.46 1.04 4.84
CA TRP A 104 -8.85 2.09 5.76
C TRP A 104 -7.64 2.60 6.54
N THR A 105 -7.57 3.91 6.74
CA THR A 105 -6.55 4.59 7.55
C THR A 105 -7.28 5.51 8.52
N GLU A 106 -6.82 5.56 9.77
CA GLU A 106 -7.29 6.57 10.71
C GLU A 106 -6.85 7.94 10.21
N LYS A 107 -7.80 8.88 10.09
CA LYS A 107 -7.49 10.31 10.02
C LYS A 107 -7.69 10.84 11.43
N GLU A 108 -6.63 11.35 12.05
CA GLU A 108 -6.81 12.21 13.22
C GLU A 108 -7.77 13.36 12.80
N LEU A 109 -8.84 13.54 13.58
CA LEU A 109 -9.84 14.59 13.40
C LEU A 109 -9.31 15.95 13.87
#